data_AF-A0A520NMG5-F1
#
_entry.id   AF-A0A520NMG5-F1
#
_cell.length_a   1.000
_cell.length_b   1.000
_cell.length_c   1.000
_cell.angle_alpha   90.00
_cell.angle_beta   90.00
_cell.angle_gamma   90.00
#
_symmetry.space_group_name_H-M   'P 1'
#
loop_
_entity.id
_entity.type
_entity.pdbx_description
1 polymer ?
#
loop_
_entity_poly.entity_id
_entity_poly.type
_entity_poly.pdbx_seq_one_letter_code
_entity_poly.pdbx_strand_id
1 'polypeptide(L)'
;MNMQQIKRRKVFYIPGFDPFPARRYRELYRANSQEQATISGYTISQSALHLKDRFGWQVNASFGDQDCEAEIEVLVWSDLVKDTMRAGILATYLQLLRTAWIYLSTGALADVIKVRKGPVIAALYPVGFLLGQLI
;
A
#
# COMPACT_ATOMS: atom_id res chain seq x y z
N MET A 1 1.18 27.96 29.63
CA MET A 1 0.72 26.64 29.15
C MET A 1 1.72 25.60 29.64
N ASN A 2 1.31 24.70 30.54
CA ASN A 2 2.14 23.52 30.85
C ASN A 2 2.14 22.64 29.60
N MET A 3 3.27 22.61 28.90
CA MET A 3 3.46 21.77 27.71
C MET A 3 3.50 20.32 28.19
N GLN A 4 2.40 19.59 28.02
CA GLN A 4 2.35 18.18 28.43
C GLN A 4 3.31 17.38 27.56
N GLN A 5 4.33 16.81 28.19
CA GLN A 5 5.38 16.08 27.48
C GLN A 5 4.87 14.68 27.10
N ILE A 6 4.71 14.43 25.80
CA ILE A 6 4.22 13.15 25.29
C ILE A 6 5.36 12.14 25.23
N LYS A 7 5.34 11.15 26.14
CA LYS A 7 6.35 10.07 26.20
C LYS A 7 5.93 8.79 25.48
N ARG A 8 4.64 8.61 25.19
CA ARG A 8 4.11 7.39 24.56
C ARG A 8 3.19 7.73 23.41
N ARG A 9 3.37 7.05 22.28
CA ARG A 9 2.50 7.20 21.10
C ARG A 9 2.08 5.85 20.54
N LYS A 10 0.84 5.77 20.08
CA LYS A 10 0.35 4.70 19.22
C LYS A 10 0.10 5.31 17.84
N VAL A 11 0.72 4.77 16.81
CA VAL A 11 0.69 5.30 15.46
C VAL A 11 0.09 4.24 14.55
N PHE A 12 -0.97 4.60 13.85
CA PHE A 12 -1.56 3.78 12.79
C PHE A 12 -1.20 4.41 11.45
N TYR A 13 -0.48 3.66 10.61
CA TYR A 13 -0.14 4.08 9.26
C TYR A 13 -1.07 3.39 8.25
N ILE A 14 -1.71 4.18 7.40
CA ILE A 14 -2.67 3.72 6.40
C ILE A 14 -2.07 4.02 5.02
N PRO A 15 -1.47 3.04 4.32
CA PRO A 15 -0.74 3.26 3.08
C PRO A 15 -1.63 3.42 1.84
N GLY A 16 -2.94 3.12 1.92
CA GLY A 16 -3.84 3.14 0.77
C GLY A 16 -3.48 2.06 -0.27
N PHE A 17 -3.44 2.43 -1.55
CA PHE A 17 -3.16 1.54 -2.70
C PHE A 17 -1.66 1.36 -2.99
N ASP A 18 -0.78 1.63 -2.02
CA ASP A 18 0.65 1.41 -2.20
C ASP A 18 0.94 -0.10 -2.34
N PRO A 19 1.58 -0.54 -3.45
CA PRO A 19 1.93 -1.94 -3.67
C PRO A 19 3.03 -2.46 -2.74
N PHE A 20 3.72 -1.59 -1.99
CA PHE A 20 4.81 -2.00 -1.13
C PHE A 20 4.32 -2.81 0.08
N PRO A 21 5.01 -3.93 0.41
CA PRO A 21 4.67 -4.72 1.58
C PRO A 21 4.96 -3.94 2.86
N ALA A 22 4.21 -4.21 3.94
CA ALA A 22 4.34 -3.49 5.21
C ALA A 22 5.78 -3.44 5.78
N ARG A 23 6.58 -4.49 5.52
CA ARG A 23 8.00 -4.56 5.88
C ARG A 23 8.83 -3.43 5.26
N ARG A 24 8.49 -2.97 4.05
CA ARG A 24 9.20 -1.88 3.37
C ARG A 24 9.17 -0.60 4.19
N TYR A 25 8.03 -0.25 4.78
CA TYR A 25 7.90 0.94 5.62
C TYR A 25 8.78 0.86 6.87
N ARG A 26 8.89 -0.33 7.49
CA ARG A 26 9.79 -0.54 8.63
C ARG A 26 11.25 -0.35 8.25
N GLU A 27 11.69 -0.85 7.10
CA GLU A 27 13.08 -0.66 6.65
C GLU A 27 13.38 0.80 6.30
N LEU A 28 12.43 1.49 5.66
CA LEU A 28 12.55 2.93 5.40
C LEU A 28 12.63 3.72 6.70
N TYR A 29 11.76 3.41 7.67
CA TYR A 29 11.79 4.01 8.99
C TYR A 29 13.15 3.78 9.65
N ARG A 30 13.63 2.53 9.70
CA ARG A 30 14.91 2.16 10.31
C ARG A 30 16.09 2.95 9.74
N ALA A 31 16.18 3.06 8.43
CA ALA A 31 17.29 3.75 7.77
C ALA A 31 17.20 5.27 8.01
N ASN A 32 16.05 5.86 7.68
CA ASN A 32 15.88 7.31 7.69
C ASN A 32 15.85 7.87 9.13
N SER A 33 15.29 7.13 10.08
CA SER A 33 15.26 7.54 11.48
C SER A 33 16.67 7.61 12.07
N GLN A 34 17.56 6.71 11.64
CA GLN A 34 18.94 6.68 12.13
C GLN A 34 19.78 7.83 11.54
N GLU A 35 19.54 8.16 10.27
CA GLU A 35 20.14 9.34 9.65
C GLU A 35 19.70 10.63 10.37
N GLN A 36 18.38 10.76 10.62
CA GLN A 36 17.84 11.89 11.37
C GLN A 36 18.39 11.98 12.81
N ALA A 37 18.51 10.83 13.50
CA ALA A 37 19.08 10.73 14.84
C ALA A 37 20.52 11.25 14.89
N THR A 38 21.32 10.90 13.88
CA THR A 38 22.71 11.35 13.75
C THR A 38 22.79 12.88 13.60
N ILE A 39 21.90 13.47 12.80
CA ILE A 39 21.84 14.93 12.59
C ILE A 39 21.35 15.66 13.85
N SER A 40 20.39 15.07 14.56
CA SER A 40 19.66 15.75 15.63
C SER A 40 20.21 15.46 17.03
N GLY A 41 21.16 14.53 17.16
CA GLY A 41 21.81 14.20 18.44
C GLY A 41 20.96 13.38 19.41
N TYR A 42 20.02 12.56 18.93
CA TYR A 42 19.26 11.61 19.75
C TYR A 42 19.58 10.17 19.39
N THR A 43 19.15 9.22 20.21
CA THR A 43 19.26 7.78 19.88
C THR A 43 17.89 7.20 19.57
N ILE A 44 17.84 6.24 18.65
CA ILE A 44 16.60 5.56 18.27
C ILE A 44 16.88 4.10 17.95
N SER A 45 15.96 3.23 18.35
CA SER A 45 15.99 1.81 18.06
C SER A 45 14.59 1.30 17.76
N GLN A 46 14.51 0.17 17.06
CA GLN A 46 13.24 -0.48 16.78
C GLN A 46 13.30 -1.98 16.97
N SER A 47 12.21 -2.57 17.44
CA SER A 47 12.03 -4.01 17.62
C SER A 47 10.72 -4.47 16.99
N ALA A 48 10.59 -5.77 16.72
CA ALA A 48 9.36 -6.30 16.17
C ALA A 48 8.21 -6.15 17.19
N LEU A 49 7.03 -5.71 16.71
CA LEU A 49 5.81 -5.74 17.50
C LEU A 49 5.02 -6.97 17.08
N HIS A 50 4.83 -7.92 18.00
CA HIS A 50 4.07 -9.14 17.73
C HIS A 50 2.58 -8.84 17.80
N LEU A 51 1.96 -8.66 16.64
CA LEU A 51 0.52 -8.49 16.46
C LEU A 51 -0.05 -9.74 15.81
N LYS A 52 -1.32 -10.06 16.09
CA LYS A 52 -1.96 -11.28 15.58
C LYS A 52 -2.09 -11.27 14.05
N ASP A 53 -2.74 -10.24 13.51
CA ASP A 53 -3.12 -10.15 12.09
C ASP A 53 -2.58 -8.89 11.41
N ARG A 54 -1.66 -8.16 12.08
CA ARG A 54 -1.14 -6.88 11.62
C ARG A 54 0.38 -6.86 11.64
N PHE A 55 0.95 -5.92 10.90
CA PHE A 55 2.39 -5.71 10.89
C PHE A 55 2.73 -4.43 11.62
N GLY A 56 3.70 -4.47 12.53
CA GLY A 56 4.12 -3.30 13.29
C GLY A 56 5.49 -3.43 13.92
N TRP A 57 5.97 -2.34 14.49
CA TRP A 57 7.21 -2.30 15.25
C TRP A 57 7.12 -1.33 16.42
N GLN A 58 7.85 -1.64 17.48
CA GLN A 58 8.08 -0.74 18.60
C GLN A 58 9.28 0.14 18.26
N VAL A 59 9.21 1.41 18.67
CA VAL A 59 10.29 2.38 18.60
C VAL A 59 10.59 2.85 20.02
N ASN A 60 11.88 2.89 20.35
CA ASN A 60 12.38 3.51 21.57
C ASN A 60 13.38 4.59 21.15
N ALA A 61 13.18 5.81 21.62
CA ALA A 61 14.05 6.94 21.32
C ALA A 61 14.39 7.71 22.60
N SER A 62 15.64 8.17 22.71
CA SER A 62 16.13 8.93 23.84
C SER A 62 16.67 10.28 23.37
N PHE A 63 16.04 11.36 23.86
CA PHE A 63 16.34 12.75 23.53
C PHE A 63 16.99 13.44 24.74
N GLY A 64 18.21 13.05 25.10
CA GLY A 64 18.85 13.46 26.36
C GLY A 64 18.21 12.75 27.55
N ASP A 65 17.66 13.51 28.50
CA ASP A 65 17.01 12.95 29.71
C ASP A 65 15.55 12.50 29.48
N GLN A 66 15.15 12.37 28.21
CA GLN A 66 13.77 12.13 27.81
C GLN A 66 13.64 10.88 26.93
N ASP A 67 13.21 9.79 27.55
CA ASP A 67 12.86 8.57 26.82
C ASP A 67 11.41 8.61 26.33
N CYS A 68 11.25 8.20 25.08
CA CYS A 68 9.97 8.13 24.39
C CYS A 68 9.79 6.76 23.72
N GLU A 69 8.56 6.27 23.77
CA GLU A 69 8.14 5.01 23.18
C GLU A 69 7.06 5.28 22.13
N ALA A 70 7.15 4.58 21.00
CA ALA A 70 6.08 4.59 20.01
C ALA A 70 5.82 3.20 19.44
N GLU A 71 4.55 2.82 19.38
CA GLU A 71 4.10 1.62 18.68
C GLU A 71 3.57 2.02 17.32
N ILE A 72 4.17 1.51 16.25
CA ILE A 72 3.74 1.76 14.88
C ILE A 72 3.07 0.50 14.34
N GLU A 73 1.81 0.61 13.94
CA GLU A 73 1.06 -0.43 13.24
C GLU A 73 0.74 0.00 11.81
N VAL A 74 0.96 -0.88 10.85
CA VAL A 74 0.57 -0.66 9.45
C VAL A 74 -0.77 -1.35 9.22
N LEU A 75 -1.78 -0.54 8.91
CA LEU A 75 -3.10 -0.99 8.52
C LEU A 75 -3.12 -1.17 7.01
N VAL A 76 -2.59 -2.30 6.54
CA VAL A 76 -2.63 -2.68 5.12
C VAL A 76 -4.06 -2.92 4.67
N TRP A 77 -4.39 -2.49 3.44
CA TRP A 77 -5.73 -2.60 2.85
C TRP A 77 -5.93 -3.88 2.03
N SER A 78 -4.93 -4.76 2.00
CA SER A 78 -4.94 -5.93 1.12
C SER A 78 -6.06 -6.92 1.43
N ASP A 79 -6.51 -6.96 2.68
CA ASP A 79 -7.67 -7.74 3.13
C ASP A 79 -8.97 -7.18 2.51
N LEU A 80 -9.22 -5.88 2.64
CA LEU A 80 -10.39 -5.20 2.05
C LEU A 80 -10.40 -5.34 0.52
N VAL A 81 -9.25 -5.13 -0.13
CA VAL A 81 -9.13 -5.28 -1.58
C VAL A 81 -9.44 -6.71 -2.00
N LYS A 82 -8.84 -7.72 -1.35
CA LYS A 82 -9.14 -9.14 -1.63
C LYS A 82 -10.62 -9.45 -1.44
N ASP A 83 -11.26 -8.88 -0.43
CA ASP A 83 -12.67 -9.11 -0.17
C ASP A 83 -13.59 -8.48 -1.24
N THR A 84 -13.14 -7.40 -1.89
CA THR A 84 -13.83 -6.84 -3.08
C THR A 84 -13.55 -7.63 -4.36
N MET A 85 -12.45 -8.39 -4.43
CA MET A 85 -12.10 -9.24 -5.59
C MET A 85 -12.88 -10.58 -5.65
N ARG A 86 -14.02 -10.69 -4.94
CA ARG A 86 -14.88 -11.89 -4.89
C ARG A 86 -15.52 -12.29 -6.21
N ALA A 87 -15.39 -11.49 -7.27
CA ALA A 87 -15.80 -11.92 -8.61
C ALA A 87 -14.92 -13.10 -9.03
N GLY A 88 -15.50 -14.31 -9.04
CA GLY A 88 -14.79 -15.51 -9.49
C GLY A 88 -14.31 -15.37 -10.94
N ILE A 89 -13.34 -16.20 -11.34
CA ILE A 89 -12.71 -16.14 -12.67
C ILE A 89 -13.73 -16.12 -13.82
N LEU A 90 -14.83 -16.87 -13.69
CA LEU A 90 -15.95 -16.87 -14.65
C LEU A 90 -16.65 -15.52 -14.76
N ALA A 91 -16.89 -14.85 -13.63
CA ALA A 91 -17.51 -13.52 -13.61
C ALA A 91 -16.59 -12.49 -14.28
N THR A 92 -15.28 -12.61 -14.10
CA THR A 92 -14.27 -11.78 -14.78
C THR A 92 -14.30 -11.98 -16.30
N TYR A 93 -14.37 -13.22 -16.79
CA TYR A 93 -14.52 -13.48 -18.24
C TYR A 93 -15.84 -12.98 -18.81
N LEU A 94 -16.95 -13.13 -18.07
CA LEU A 94 -18.25 -12.60 -18.51
C LEU A 94 -18.24 -11.07 -18.56
N GLN A 95 -17.60 -10.41 -17.58
CA GLN A 95 -17.41 -8.96 -17.57
C GLN A 95 -16.53 -8.51 -18.74
N LEU A 96 -15.49 -9.26 -19.08
CA LEU A 96 -14.66 -9.00 -20.25
C LEU A 96 -15.50 -9.05 -21.54
N LEU A 97 -16.25 -10.12 -21.76
CA LEU A 97 -17.11 -10.28 -22.94
C LEU A 97 -18.15 -9.15 -23.03
N ARG A 98 -18.80 -8.81 -21.91
CA ARG A 98 -19.79 -7.73 -21.86
C ARG A 98 -19.17 -6.37 -22.17
N THR A 99 -17.99 -6.09 -21.62
CA THR A 99 -17.28 -4.82 -21.86
C THR A 99 -16.82 -4.72 -23.31
N ALA A 100 -16.25 -5.80 -23.86
CA ALA A 100 -15.87 -5.89 -25.26
C ALA A 100 -17.08 -5.66 -26.18
N TRP A 101 -18.21 -6.31 -25.90
CA TRP A 101 -19.45 -6.12 -26.66
C TRP A 101 -19.93 -4.66 -26.65
N ILE A 102 -19.96 -4.01 -25.49
CA ILE A 102 -20.35 -2.59 -25.37
C ILE A 102 -19.40 -1.72 -26.21
N TYR A 103 -18.08 -1.91 -26.08
CA TYR A 103 -17.08 -1.09 -26.77
C TYR A 103 -17.10 -1.28 -28.29
N LEU A 104 -17.37 -2.50 -28.77
CA LEU A 104 -17.53 -2.80 -30.18
C LEU A 104 -18.84 -2.25 -30.74
N SER A 105 -19.97 -2.52 -30.07
CA SER A 105 -21.31 -2.10 -30.54
C SER A 105 -21.52 -0.59 -30.53
N THR A 106 -20.83 0.14 -29.65
CA THR A 106 -20.88 1.61 -29.57
C THR A 106 -19.81 2.31 -30.39
N GLY A 107 -18.82 1.58 -30.92
CA GLY A 107 -17.66 2.16 -31.59
C GLY A 107 -16.61 2.78 -30.66
N ALA A 108 -16.85 2.80 -29.34
CA ALA A 108 -15.93 3.38 -28.35
C ALA A 108 -14.54 2.76 -28.38
N LEU A 109 -14.40 1.49 -28.81
CA LEU A 109 -13.09 0.86 -28.98
C LEU A 109 -12.19 1.61 -29.96
N ALA A 110 -12.76 2.10 -31.06
CA ALA A 110 -12.01 2.85 -32.07
C ALA A 110 -11.48 4.16 -31.50
N ASP A 111 -12.26 4.82 -30.64
CA ASP A 111 -11.83 6.07 -30.00
C ASP A 111 -10.75 5.83 -28.95
N VAL A 112 -10.82 4.71 -28.21
CA VAL A 112 -9.74 4.30 -27.30
C VAL A 112 -8.44 4.08 -28.05
N ILE A 113 -8.47 3.36 -29.18
CA ILE A 113 -7.25 3.07 -29.97
C ILE A 113 -6.58 4.35 -30.50
N LYS A 114 -7.34 5.42 -30.72
CA LYS A 114 -6.82 6.73 -31.17
C LYS A 114 -6.10 7.50 -30.05
N VAL A 115 -6.22 7.10 -28.79
CA VAL A 115 -5.54 7.75 -27.66
C VAL A 115 -4.03 7.48 -27.72
N ARG A 116 -3.24 8.27 -26.97
CA ARG A 116 -1.80 8.01 -26.76
C ARG A 116 -1.56 6.56 -26.35
N LYS A 117 -0.42 6.01 -26.79
CA LYS A 117 -0.05 4.59 -26.60
C LYS A 117 -0.11 4.13 -25.14
N GLY A 118 0.27 4.97 -24.17
CA GLY A 118 0.26 4.62 -22.74
C GLY A 118 -1.14 4.19 -22.24
N PRO A 119 -2.16 5.06 -22.33
CA PRO A 119 -3.54 4.70 -22.00
C PRO A 119 -4.08 3.49 -22.77
N VAL A 120 -3.76 3.36 -24.07
CA VAL A 120 -4.20 2.20 -24.88
C VAL A 120 -3.64 0.89 -24.33
N ILE A 121 -2.34 0.86 -24.03
CA ILE A 121 -1.68 -0.32 -23.44
C ILE A 121 -2.26 -0.61 -22.05
N ALA A 122 -2.46 0.40 -21.22
CA ALA A 122 -3.05 0.22 -19.90
C ALA A 122 -4.47 -0.38 -19.95
N ALA A 123 -5.27 0.00 -20.96
CA ALA A 123 -6.62 -0.53 -21.14
C ALA A 123 -6.63 -1.97 -21.72
N LEU A 124 -5.73 -2.28 -22.67
CA LEU A 124 -5.73 -3.57 -23.37
C LEU A 124 -4.86 -4.65 -22.72
N TYR A 125 -3.87 -4.29 -21.90
CA TYR A 125 -2.99 -5.25 -21.23
C TYR A 125 -3.75 -6.25 -20.36
N PRO A 126 -4.69 -5.86 -19.48
CA PRO A 126 -5.46 -6.81 -18.68
C PRO A 126 -6.26 -7.80 -19.55
N VAL A 127 -6.77 -7.34 -20.69
CA VAL A 127 -7.52 -8.18 -21.64
C VAL A 127 -6.60 -9.23 -22.26
N GLY A 128 -5.45 -8.82 -22.79
CA GLY A 128 -4.47 -9.73 -23.37
C GLY A 128 -3.96 -10.75 -22.36
N PHE A 129 -3.70 -10.31 -21.13
CA PHE A 129 -3.27 -11.20 -20.04
C PHE A 129 -4.35 -12.22 -19.67
N LEU A 130 -5.61 -11.79 -19.49
CA LEU A 130 -6.75 -12.70 -19.20
C LEU A 130 -6.99 -13.72 -20.32
N LEU A 131 -6.85 -13.31 -21.59
CA LEU A 131 -6.95 -14.23 -22.72
C LEU A 131 -5.77 -15.19 -22.76
N GLY A 132 -4.56 -14.72 -22.44
CA GLY A 132 -3.37 -15.55 -22.33
C GLY A 132 -3.47 -16.61 -21.22
N GLN A 133 -4.17 -16.33 -20.12
CA GLN A 133 -4.42 -17.31 -19.06
C GLN A 133 -5.33 -18.48 -19.49
N LEU A 134 -6.06 -18.35 -20.59
CA LEU A 134 -6.96 -19.39 -21.11
C LEU A 134 -6.21 -20.48 -21.90
N ILE A 135 -4.99 -20.19 -22.35
CA ILE A 135 -4.14 -21.04 -23.20
C ILE A 135 -3.02 -21.63 -22.34
#